data_AF-A0A2T6LGY2-F1
#
_entry.id   AF-A0A2T6LGY2-F1
#
_cell.length_a   1.000
_cell.length_b   1.000
_cell.length_c   1.000
_cell.angle_alpha   90.00
_cell.angle_beta   90.00
_cell.angle_gamma   90.00
#
_symmetry.space_group_name_H-M   'P 1'
#
loop_
_entity.id
_entity.type
_entity.pdbx_description
1 polymer ?
#
loop_
_entity_poly.entity_id
_entity_poly.type
_entity_poly.pdbx_seq_one_letter_code
_entity_poly.pdbx_strand_id
1 'polypeptide(L)'
;MAQHHTKDKGDLGVAKAHADIVGQGFIALFPATEHAPFDLVAYADGVFHRLQVKYRAARSGAITVHFRSVWNDRQGTHAKPTDKSAIDVVCIYCPETDECYYIRPTAHRASVTLRITPSRNGQQSGVLNAAGFRDLADAVRCPS
;
A
#
# COMPACT_ATOMS: atom_id res chain seq x y z
N MET A 1 -27.73 6.22 -4.26
CA MET A 1 -26.35 6.68 -4.50
C MET A 1 -25.78 5.83 -5.64
N ALA A 2 -25.36 6.43 -6.76
CA ALA A 2 -24.79 5.68 -7.89
C ALA A 2 -23.43 5.09 -7.48
N GLN A 3 -23.32 3.76 -7.51
CA GLN A 3 -22.19 3.02 -6.94
C GLN A 3 -21.02 2.96 -7.94
N HIS A 4 -19.95 3.73 -7.70
CA HIS A 4 -18.72 3.67 -8.47
C HIS A 4 -17.73 2.72 -7.78
N HIS A 5 -17.89 1.41 -8.03
CA HIS A 5 -17.19 0.34 -7.31
C HIS A 5 -15.65 0.51 -7.13
N THR A 6 -14.95 1.15 -8.07
CA THR A 6 -13.50 1.37 -7.96
C THR A 6 -13.16 2.57 -7.08
N LYS A 7 -13.98 3.62 -7.12
CA LYS A 7 -13.79 4.84 -6.31
C LYS A 7 -14.08 4.54 -4.83
N ASP A 8 -15.18 3.84 -4.57
CA ASP A 8 -15.58 3.45 -3.21
C ASP A 8 -14.50 2.61 -2.48
N LYS A 9 -13.81 1.74 -3.22
CA LYS A 9 -12.70 0.93 -2.67
C LYS A 9 -11.45 1.75 -2.39
N GLY A 10 -11.15 2.73 -3.24
CA GLY A 10 -10.06 3.68 -3.02
C GLY A 10 -10.28 4.48 -1.75
N ASP A 11 -11.45 5.12 -1.66
CA ASP A 11 -11.86 5.94 -0.52
C ASP A 11 -11.87 5.14 0.78
N LEU A 12 -12.42 3.91 0.77
CA LEU A 12 -12.38 3.00 1.92
C LEU A 12 -10.94 2.66 2.33
N GLY A 13 -10.08 2.37 1.35
CA GLY A 13 -8.66 2.09 1.61
C GLY A 13 -7.97 3.25 2.30
N VAL A 14 -8.18 4.49 1.82
CA VAL A 14 -7.60 5.70 2.42
C VAL A 14 -8.11 5.92 3.84
N ALA A 15 -9.42 5.75 4.08
CA ALA A 15 -9.99 5.88 5.41
C ALA A 15 -9.42 4.85 6.41
N LYS A 16 -9.24 3.60 5.97
CA LYS A 16 -8.64 2.52 6.77
C LYS A 16 -7.17 2.79 7.05
N ALA A 17 -6.41 3.24 6.04
CA ALA A 17 -5.00 3.61 6.21
C ALA A 17 -4.85 4.78 7.19
N HIS A 18 -5.71 5.80 7.10
CA HIS A 18 -5.74 6.91 8.05
C HIS A 18 -5.96 6.42 9.48
N ALA A 19 -6.98 5.58 9.71
CA ALA A 19 -7.27 5.05 11.04
C ALA A 19 -6.10 4.22 11.59
N ASP A 20 -5.48 3.38 10.76
CA ASP A 20 -4.36 2.51 11.15
C ASP A 20 -3.13 3.33 11.53
N ILE A 21 -2.69 4.31 10.70
CA ILE A 21 -1.50 5.13 11.02
C ILE A 21 -1.71 6.04 12.24
N VAL A 22 -2.93 6.56 12.46
CA VAL A 22 -3.26 7.31 13.67
C VAL A 22 -3.20 6.39 14.88
N GLY A 23 -3.70 5.15 14.77
CA GLY A 23 -3.58 4.13 15.81
C GLY A 23 -2.14 3.75 16.14
N GLN A 24 -1.22 3.87 15.17
CA GLN A 24 0.22 3.68 15.37
C GLN A 24 0.95 4.92 15.91
N GLY A 25 0.24 6.03 16.16
CA GLY A 25 0.80 7.25 16.77
C GLY A 25 1.33 8.30 15.79
N PHE A 26 1.09 8.16 14.50
CA PHE A 26 1.47 9.17 13.50
C PHE A 26 0.41 10.26 13.37
N ILE A 27 0.83 11.47 13.02
CA ILE A 27 -0.09 12.51 12.53
C ILE A 27 -0.36 12.26 11.06
N ALA A 28 -1.65 12.15 10.69
CA ALA A 28 -2.06 11.98 9.31
C ALA A 28 -2.40 13.34 8.67
N LEU A 29 -1.82 13.62 7.50
CA LEU A 29 -2.12 14.79 6.69
C LEU A 29 -2.68 14.37 5.32
N PHE A 30 -3.58 15.19 4.79
CA PHE A 30 -4.18 15.01 3.47
C PHE A 30 -3.70 16.08 2.50
N PRO A 31 -3.36 15.73 1.26
CA PRO A 31 -3.13 16.73 0.23
C PRO A 31 -4.43 17.48 -0.08
N ALA A 32 -4.36 18.81 -0.21
CA ALA A 32 -5.49 19.63 -0.64
C ALA A 32 -5.78 19.54 -2.16
N THR A 33 -5.26 18.51 -2.83
CA THR A 33 -5.37 18.28 -4.27
C THR A 33 -5.48 16.78 -4.57
N GLU A 34 -6.22 16.44 -5.61
CA GLU A 34 -6.31 15.08 -6.14
C GLU A 34 -5.16 14.71 -7.08
N HIS A 35 -4.29 15.66 -7.43
CA HIS A 35 -3.17 15.45 -8.35
C HIS A 35 -1.87 15.00 -7.66
N ALA A 36 -1.89 14.87 -6.33
CA ALA A 36 -0.74 14.41 -5.59
C ALA A 36 -0.41 12.94 -5.95
N PRO A 37 0.88 12.56 -6.01
CA PRO A 37 1.28 11.18 -6.27
C PRO A 37 1.13 10.25 -5.06
N PHE A 38 0.56 10.74 -3.96
CA PHE A 38 0.31 10.03 -2.71
C PHE A 38 -1.06 10.44 -2.16
N ASP A 39 -1.66 9.58 -1.34
CA ASP A 39 -2.99 9.83 -0.77
C ASP A 39 -2.92 10.45 0.62
N LEU A 40 -1.88 10.12 1.39
CA LEU A 40 -1.67 10.54 2.76
C LEU A 40 -0.21 10.91 3.00
N VAL A 41 0.03 11.75 4.01
CA VAL A 41 1.35 11.91 4.61
C VAL A 41 1.26 11.53 6.08
N ALA A 42 2.15 10.64 6.53
CA ALA A 42 2.34 10.35 7.94
C ALA A 42 3.49 11.20 8.48
N TYR A 43 3.30 11.85 9.61
CA TYR A 43 4.30 12.68 10.27
C TYR A 43 4.59 12.16 11.68
N ALA A 44 5.87 11.94 11.96
CA ALA A 44 6.40 11.60 13.28
C ALA A 44 7.86 12.08 13.37
N ASP A 45 8.31 12.45 14.57
CA ASP A 45 9.71 12.79 14.85
C ASP A 45 10.34 13.83 13.90
N GLY A 46 9.55 14.81 13.44
CA GLY A 46 10.03 15.86 12.53
C GLY A 46 10.14 15.44 11.06
N VAL A 47 9.73 14.22 10.70
CA VAL A 47 9.85 13.66 9.34
C VAL A 47 8.48 13.42 8.73
N PHE A 48 8.35 13.72 7.44
CA PHE A 48 7.17 13.45 6.64
C PHE A 48 7.40 12.20 5.78
N HIS A 49 6.42 11.30 5.76
CA HIS A 49 6.42 10.09 4.94
C HIS A 49 5.21 10.10 4.02
N ARG A 50 5.44 10.07 2.71
CA ARG A 50 4.40 10.06 1.67
C ARG A 50 3.90 8.64 1.44
N LEU A 51 2.61 8.42 1.67
CA LEU A 51 1.95 7.12 1.57
C LEU A 51 1.02 7.09 0.35
N GLN A 52 1.25 6.15 -0.55
CA GLN A 52 0.23 5.75 -1.54
C GLN A 52 -0.53 4.54 -1.02
N VAL A 53 -1.84 4.67 -0.93
CA VAL A 53 -2.76 3.63 -0.49
C VAL A 53 -3.24 2.79 -1.68
N LYS A 54 -3.32 1.47 -1.47
CA LYS A 54 -3.87 0.52 -2.44
C LYS A 54 -4.81 -0.47 -1.74
N TYR A 55 -6.08 -0.44 -2.11
CA TYR A 55 -7.02 -1.50 -1.78
C TYR A 55 -6.67 -2.78 -2.55
N ARG A 56 -6.38 -3.89 -1.88
CA ARG A 56 -6.03 -5.17 -2.52
C ARG A 56 -6.63 -6.36 -1.79
N ALA A 57 -7.56 -7.03 -2.45
CA ALA A 57 -8.10 -8.30 -2.01
C ALA A 57 -7.04 -9.42 -2.09
N ALA A 58 -6.97 -10.23 -1.05
CA ALA A 58 -6.16 -11.44 -1.03
C ALA A 58 -6.72 -12.49 -2.01
N ARG A 59 -5.84 -13.20 -2.68
CA ARG A 59 -6.18 -14.35 -3.53
C ARG A 59 -5.31 -15.53 -3.13
N SER A 60 -5.95 -16.66 -2.85
CA SER A 60 -5.26 -17.90 -2.43
C SER A 60 -4.28 -17.68 -1.26
N GLY A 61 -4.68 -16.84 -0.29
CA GLY A 61 -3.89 -16.53 0.90
C GLY A 61 -2.74 -15.54 0.70
N ALA A 62 -2.69 -14.84 -0.44
CA ALA A 62 -1.63 -13.89 -0.75
C ALA A 62 -2.17 -12.57 -1.32
N ILE A 63 -1.48 -11.47 -1.03
CA ILE A 63 -1.74 -10.14 -1.57
C ILE A 63 -0.59 -9.81 -2.53
N THR A 64 -0.89 -9.57 -3.81
CA THR A 64 0.12 -9.16 -4.79
C THR A 64 -0.08 -7.71 -5.20
N VAL A 65 1.00 -6.94 -5.16
CA VAL A 65 1.04 -5.56 -5.64
C VAL A 65 2.09 -5.42 -6.72
N HIS A 66 1.70 -4.86 -7.86
CA HIS A 66 2.61 -4.46 -8.92
C HIS A 66 2.91 -2.96 -8.79
N PHE A 67 4.19 -2.59 -8.86
CA PHE A 67 4.66 -1.20 -8.84
C PHE A 67 4.59 -0.59 -10.24
N ARG A 68 3.38 -0.57 -10.80
CA ARG A 68 3.05 0.05 -12.07
C ARG A 68 1.69 0.75 -11.99
N SER A 69 1.59 1.90 -12.63
CA SER A 69 0.33 2.56 -12.93
C SER A 69 -0.21 2.00 -14.24
N VAL A 70 -1.48 1.60 -14.25
CA VAL A 70 -2.19 1.12 -15.44
C VAL A 70 -3.37 2.04 -15.68
N TRP A 71 -3.48 2.60 -16.87
CA TRP A 71 -4.63 3.40 -17.27
C TRP A 71 -5.13 2.95 -18.63
N ASN A 72 -6.44 3.06 -18.83
CA ASN A 72 -7.08 2.82 -20.12
C ASN A 72 -7.47 4.15 -20.72
N ASP A 73 -7.11 4.36 -21.97
CA ASP A 73 -7.65 5.44 -22.79
C ASP A 73 -8.31 4.84 -24.04
N ARG A 74 -8.75 5.70 -24.96
CA ARG A 74 -9.38 5.27 -26.22
C ARG A 74 -8.42 4.51 -27.15
N GLN A 75 -7.11 4.55 -26.90
CA GLN A 75 -6.06 3.93 -27.71
C GLN A 75 -5.53 2.63 -27.08
N GLY A 76 -5.98 2.27 -25.87
CA GLY A 76 -5.75 0.96 -25.27
C GLY A 76 -5.37 1.03 -23.81
N THR A 77 -4.78 -0.07 -23.32
CA THR A 77 -4.26 -0.17 -21.96
C THR A 77 -2.78 0.21 -21.94
N HIS A 78 -2.47 1.28 -21.23
CA HIS A 78 -1.10 1.74 -21.01
C HIS A 78 -0.64 1.35 -19.60
N ALA A 79 0.65 1.02 -19.47
CA ALA A 79 1.27 0.76 -18.18
C ALA A 79 2.61 1.49 -18.08
N LYS A 80 2.82 2.20 -16.98
CA LYS A 80 4.08 2.86 -16.64
C LYS A 80 4.57 2.39 -15.28
N PRO A 81 5.88 2.13 -15.10
CA PRO A 81 6.44 1.89 -13.77
C PRO A 81 6.07 3.03 -12.81
N THR A 82 5.74 2.69 -11.57
CA THR A 82 5.52 3.70 -10.52
C THR A 82 6.82 4.44 -10.28
N ASP A 83 6.75 5.77 -10.25
CA ASP A 83 7.88 6.58 -9.79
C ASP A 83 8.06 6.37 -8.29
N LYS A 84 9.09 5.62 -7.94
CA LYS A 84 9.39 5.24 -6.55
C LYS A 84 10.02 6.37 -5.74
N SER A 85 10.38 7.49 -6.37
CA SER A 85 10.87 8.68 -5.67
C SER A 85 9.73 9.60 -5.21
N ALA A 86 8.56 9.46 -5.82
CA ALA A 86 7.38 10.27 -5.53
C ALA A 86 6.67 9.84 -4.23
N ILE A 87 6.93 8.62 -3.75
CA ILE A 87 6.29 8.01 -2.59
C ILE A 87 7.33 7.30 -1.72
N ASP A 88 7.17 7.36 -0.40
CA ASP A 88 8.10 6.72 0.53
C ASP A 88 7.62 5.30 0.89
N VAL A 89 6.29 5.14 1.01
CA VAL A 89 5.64 3.89 1.42
C VAL A 89 4.40 3.61 0.57
N VAL A 90 4.20 2.34 0.23
CA VAL A 90 2.91 1.83 -0.26
C VAL A 90 2.17 1.20 0.92
N CYS A 91 1.01 1.75 1.25
CA CYS A 91 0.07 1.19 2.24
C CYS A 91 -0.95 0.32 1.53
N ILE A 92 -1.01 -0.97 1.86
CA ILE A 92 -1.90 -1.94 1.23
C ILE A 92 -3.00 -2.28 2.22
N TYR A 93 -4.22 -1.83 1.96
CA TYR A 93 -5.38 -2.26 2.73
C TYR A 93 -5.96 -3.56 2.14
N CYS A 94 -6.08 -4.59 2.96
CA CYS A 94 -6.66 -5.88 2.59
C CYS A 94 -8.02 -6.08 3.28
N PRO A 95 -9.13 -6.20 2.52
CA PRO A 95 -10.47 -6.34 3.09
C PRO A 95 -10.72 -7.70 3.74
N GLU A 96 -9.99 -8.76 3.37
CA GLU A 96 -10.16 -10.09 3.97
C GLU A 96 -9.59 -10.18 5.39
N THR A 97 -8.53 -9.42 5.68
CA THR A 97 -7.94 -9.32 7.02
C THR A 97 -8.42 -8.08 7.78
N ASP A 98 -8.97 -7.09 7.08
CA ASP A 98 -9.26 -5.73 7.58
C ASP A 98 -8.00 -5.02 8.11
N GLU A 99 -6.87 -5.20 7.42
CA GLU A 99 -5.55 -4.74 7.86
C GLU A 99 -4.82 -3.92 6.80
N CYS A 100 -3.90 -3.06 7.26
CA CYS A 100 -2.96 -2.31 6.43
C CYS A 100 -1.54 -2.91 6.47
N TYR A 101 -0.90 -3.03 5.31
CA TYR A 101 0.48 -3.51 5.19
C TYR A 101 1.37 -2.46 4.53
N TYR A 102 2.51 -2.15 5.13
CA TYR A 102 3.39 -1.05 4.74
C TYR A 102 4.64 -1.58 4.05
N ILE A 103 4.87 -1.13 2.82
CA ILE A 103 6.00 -1.60 2.01
C ILE A 103 6.78 -0.43 1.46
N ARG A 104 8.10 -0.48 1.60
CA ARG A 104 8.99 0.41 0.87
C ARG A 104 9.11 -0.02 -0.59
N PRO A 105 8.64 0.77 -1.57
CA PRO A 105 8.62 0.35 -2.97
C PRO A 105 10.03 0.17 -3.54
N THR A 106 11.03 0.87 -3.02
CA THR A 106 12.45 0.77 -3.44
C THR A 106 13.11 -0.54 -3.01
N ALA A 107 12.58 -1.23 -1.98
CA ALA A 107 13.09 -2.53 -1.53
C ALA A 107 12.69 -3.71 -2.46
N HIS A 108 11.84 -3.45 -3.46
CA HIS A 108 11.32 -4.47 -4.36
C HIS A 108 11.50 -4.05 -5.81
N ARG A 109 11.41 -5.00 -6.76
CA ARG A 109 11.53 -4.70 -8.20
C ARG A 109 10.18 -4.31 -8.80
N ALA A 110 9.57 -5.19 -9.58
CA ALA A 110 8.33 -4.91 -10.32
C ALA A 110 7.07 -5.20 -9.51
N SER A 111 7.16 -6.07 -8.50
CA SER A 111 6.04 -6.46 -7.66
C SER A 111 6.51 -6.98 -6.31
N VAL A 112 5.57 -7.10 -5.40
CA VAL A 112 5.72 -7.73 -4.09
C VAL A 112 4.49 -8.60 -3.80
N THR A 113 4.71 -9.73 -3.16
CA THR A 113 3.65 -10.66 -2.75
C THR A 113 3.78 -10.90 -1.26
N LEU A 114 2.78 -10.47 -0.49
CA LEU A 114 2.67 -10.76 0.93
C LEU A 114 1.79 -12.00 1.13
N ARG A 115 2.18 -12.86 2.07
CA ARG A 115 1.48 -14.11 2.36
C ARG A 115 0.76 -13.98 3.72
N ILE A 116 -0.56 -14.11 3.70
CA ILE A 116 -1.42 -14.08 4.91
C ILE A 116 -1.47 -15.47 5.54
N THR A 117 -1.75 -16.50 4.72
CA THR A 117 -1.83 -17.88 5.20
C THR A 117 -0.60 -18.68 4.79
N PRO A 118 -0.03 -19.53 5.66
CA PRO A 118 1.13 -20.35 5.32
C PRO A 118 0.92 -21.13 4.01
N SER A 119 2.00 -21.33 3.25
CA SER A 119 1.95 -22.17 2.06
C SER A 119 1.65 -23.63 2.46
N ARG A 120 0.75 -24.32 1.74
CA ARG A 120 0.42 -25.72 2.04
C ARG A 120 1.63 -26.66 1.93
N ASN A 121 2.65 -26.27 1.17
CA ASN A 121 3.84 -27.09 0.89
C ASN A 121 5.02 -26.79 1.83
N GLY A 122 4.81 -26.05 2.94
CA GLY A 122 5.87 -25.77 3.92
C GLY A 122 7.04 -24.93 3.38
N GLN A 123 6.90 -24.34 2.19
CA GLN A 123 7.93 -23.50 1.60
C GLN A 123 7.99 -22.17 2.36
N GLN A 124 9.05 -21.99 3.15
CA GLN A 124 9.29 -20.80 3.98
C GLN A 124 10.34 -19.85 3.37
N SER A 125 11.30 -20.37 2.61
CA SER A 125 12.37 -19.55 2.02
C SER A 125 11.83 -18.65 0.89
N GLY A 126 12.05 -17.33 1.01
CA GLY A 126 11.63 -16.32 0.04
C GLY A 126 10.18 -15.84 0.14
N VAL A 127 9.42 -16.28 1.16
CA VAL A 127 8.03 -15.84 1.37
C VAL A 127 8.00 -14.66 2.34
N LEU A 128 7.43 -13.54 1.89
CA LEU A 128 7.19 -12.38 2.75
C LEU A 128 5.91 -12.62 3.56
N ASN A 129 6.04 -12.93 4.84
CA ASN A 129 4.89 -13.07 5.73
C ASN A 129 4.25 -11.69 5.97
N ALA A 130 2.95 -11.56 5.69
CA ALA A 130 2.21 -10.30 5.78
C ALA A 130 2.27 -9.68 7.19
N ALA A 131 2.32 -10.50 8.25
CA ALA A 131 2.39 -10.02 9.62
C ALA A 131 3.64 -9.15 9.90
N GLY A 132 4.74 -9.38 9.18
CA GLY A 132 5.97 -8.60 9.30
C GLY A 132 5.93 -7.22 8.64
N PHE A 133 4.80 -6.84 8.05
CA PHE A 133 4.62 -5.56 7.34
C PHE A 133 3.49 -4.71 7.96
N ARG A 134 3.10 -4.99 9.22
CA ARG A 134 2.00 -4.27 9.88
C ARG A 134 2.41 -2.93 10.48
N ASP A 135 3.68 -2.73 10.77
CA ASP A 135 4.19 -1.50 11.39
C ASP A 135 4.74 -0.53 10.33
N LEU A 136 4.20 0.70 10.30
CA LEU A 136 4.68 1.76 9.43
C LEU A 136 6.09 2.22 9.84
N ALA A 137 6.41 2.23 11.14
CA ALA A 137 7.73 2.61 11.63
C ALA A 137 8.83 1.76 11.00
N ASP A 138 8.60 0.44 10.89
CA ASP A 138 9.53 -0.48 10.24
C ASP A 138 9.71 -0.19 8.75
N ALA A 139 8.64 0.21 8.05
CA ALA A 139 8.70 0.56 6.64
C ALA A 139 9.43 1.88 6.37
N VAL A 140 9.50 2.80 7.35
CA VAL A 140 10.15 4.12 7.20
C VAL A 140 11.54 4.22 7.83
N ARG A 141 11.95 3.27 8.69
CA ARG A 141 13.32 3.18 9.23
C ARG A 141 14.36 3.03 8.12
N CYS A 142 15.38 3.89 8.05
CA CYS A 142 16.52 3.64 7.15
C CYS A 142 17.19 2.30 7.53
N PRO A 143 17.52 1.42 6.57
CA PRO A 143 18.48 0.36 6.83
C PRO A 143 19.80 1.03 7.23
N SER A 144 20.30 0.66 8.41
CA SER A 144 21.65 0.99 8.88
C SER A 144 22.71 0.46 7.92
#